data_AF-A0A7D8Z397-F1
#
_entry.id   AF-A0A7D8Z397-F1
#
_cell.length_a   1.000
_cell.length_b   1.000
_cell.length_c   1.000
_cell.angle_alpha   90.00
_cell.angle_beta   90.00
_cell.angle_gamma   90.00
#
_symmetry.space_group_name_H-M   'P 1'
#
loop_
_entity.id
_entity.type
_entity.pdbx_description
1 polymer ?
#
loop_
_entity_poly.entity_id
_entity_poly.type
_entity_poly.pdbx_seq_one_letter_code
_entity_poly.pdbx_strand_id
1 'polypeptide(L)'
;MLGNNPALRNIFSHTAQTTGVQPLALAQSVHGYAANINDLSPLVPVVIRIAEKHAALGVKPEHYATVAENLMQALKTVLGDAFTPELQTAWYHAYWALAKIFIEAEANLYSIGHWQGYKEFEIVSRNDESGTISSFEFVPKDKSQLPLKKYKPGQFVTVRVWVDELGCYQNRHYSLSDAHQEDKYRVTVKREDGAGDIPAGIVSSKVHALKVGDTIEVAFPVGSFVLPETLPKNVVLFSGGVGITPNLSILNTVTQTADGPAVSWIQAVRNPEEHVFKTHVDNLVAKSKGKVQAQAYYNEVDSVEGEGIYKGFVDVAKLSEDALALSDKEALYYVCGPGPFMHAVKKGLLARGVDEARINIEAFHAGEP
;
A
#
# COMPACT_ATOMS: atom_id res chain seq x y z
N MET A 1 -13.02 5.08 23.78
CA MET A 1 -12.91 3.86 22.97
C MET A 1 -11.82 2.90 23.45
N LEU A 2 -10.53 3.16 23.18
CA LEU A 2 -9.47 2.17 23.45
C LEU A 2 -9.26 1.84 24.94
N GLY A 3 -9.50 2.80 25.84
CA GLY A 3 -9.47 2.53 27.28
C GLY A 3 -10.56 1.56 27.73
N ASN A 4 -11.74 1.64 27.11
CA ASN A 4 -12.88 0.78 27.42
C ASN A 4 -12.85 -0.54 26.64
N ASN A 5 -12.08 -0.60 25.55
CA ASN A 5 -11.95 -1.77 24.67
C ASN A 5 -10.47 -2.05 24.38
N PRO A 6 -9.68 -2.53 25.35
CA PRO A 6 -8.23 -2.70 25.20
C PRO A 6 -7.83 -3.61 24.05
N ALA A 7 -8.66 -4.59 23.69
CA ALA A 7 -8.43 -5.50 22.57
C ALA A 7 -8.26 -4.76 21.23
N LEU A 8 -8.93 -3.62 21.04
CA LEU A 8 -8.82 -2.80 19.82
C LEU A 8 -7.43 -2.20 19.63
N ARG A 9 -6.61 -2.13 20.69
CA ARG A 9 -5.20 -1.69 20.57
C ARG A 9 -4.37 -2.60 19.67
N ASN A 10 -4.80 -3.85 19.47
CA ASN A 10 -4.17 -4.79 18.54
C ASN A 10 -4.52 -4.53 17.07
N ILE A 11 -5.48 -3.65 16.78
CA ILE A 11 -5.95 -3.30 15.43
C ILE A 11 -5.49 -1.89 15.09
N PHE A 12 -5.75 -0.93 15.98
CA PHE A 12 -5.41 0.47 15.74
C PHE A 12 -3.90 0.71 15.81
N SER A 13 -3.41 1.53 14.88
CA SER A 13 -2.02 1.98 14.88
C SER A 13 -1.77 2.96 16.02
N HIS A 14 -0.85 2.61 16.92
CA HIS A 14 -0.43 3.49 18.00
C HIS A 14 0.19 4.79 17.46
N THR A 15 1.08 4.68 16.46
CA THR A 15 1.72 5.83 15.83
C THR A 15 0.70 6.78 15.21
N ALA A 16 -0.30 6.27 14.48
CA ALA A 16 -1.29 7.12 13.82
C ALA A 16 -2.20 7.86 14.82
N GLN A 17 -2.35 7.31 16.04
CA GLN A 17 -3.07 7.97 17.12
C GLN A 17 -2.26 9.09 17.75
N THR A 18 -0.97 8.85 18.02
CA THR A 18 -0.10 9.86 18.64
C THR A 18 0.27 10.99 17.68
N THR A 19 0.32 10.74 16.37
CA THR A 19 0.61 11.77 15.35
C THR A 19 -0.63 12.51 14.83
N GLY A 20 -1.85 12.13 15.25
CA GLY A 20 -3.08 12.78 14.81
C GLY A 20 -3.56 12.41 13.40
N VAL A 21 -2.83 11.54 12.69
CA VAL A 21 -3.20 11.06 11.35
C VAL A 21 -4.55 10.32 11.36
N GLN A 22 -4.80 9.49 12.38
CA GLN A 22 -6.04 8.71 12.47
C GLN A 22 -7.29 9.60 12.67
N PRO A 23 -7.31 10.58 13.60
CA PRO A 23 -8.39 11.56 13.69
C PRO A 23 -8.64 12.33 12.38
N LEU A 24 -7.59 12.75 11.67
CA LEU A 24 -7.73 13.49 10.41
C LEU A 24 -8.37 12.61 9.32
N ALA A 25 -7.89 11.37 9.15
CA ALA A 25 -8.44 10.43 8.17
C ALA A 25 -9.93 10.10 8.44
N LEU A 26 -10.31 10.01 9.73
CA LEU A 26 -11.71 9.83 10.11
C LEU A 26 -12.54 11.06 9.73
N ALA A 27 -12.08 12.27 10.06
CA ALA A 27 -12.78 13.52 9.71
C ALA A 27 -12.97 13.67 8.19
N GLN A 28 -11.93 13.35 7.41
CA GLN A 28 -12.00 13.37 5.94
C GLN A 28 -12.98 12.33 5.40
N SER A 29 -12.98 11.12 5.94
CA SER A 29 -13.93 10.06 5.53
C SER A 29 -15.38 10.47 5.81
N VAL A 30 -15.63 11.04 6.99
CA VAL A 30 -16.96 11.53 7.37
C VAL A 30 -17.41 12.69 6.47
N HIS A 31 -16.52 13.65 6.20
CA HIS A 31 -16.82 14.75 5.30
C HIS A 31 -17.10 14.26 3.87
N GLY A 32 -16.27 13.35 3.36
CA GLY A 32 -16.45 12.75 2.04
C GLY A 32 -17.77 12.00 1.91
N TYR A 33 -18.16 11.24 2.93
CA TYR A 33 -19.46 10.58 2.98
C TYR A 33 -20.62 11.60 3.00
N ALA A 34 -20.56 12.60 3.89
CA ALA A 34 -21.61 13.60 4.00
C ALA A 34 -21.78 14.42 2.71
N ALA A 35 -20.68 14.76 2.02
CA ALA A 35 -20.70 15.49 0.76
C ALA A 35 -21.32 14.69 -0.41
N ASN A 36 -21.36 13.36 -0.30
CA ASN A 36 -21.83 12.45 -1.35
C ASN A 36 -23.04 11.60 -0.90
N ILE A 37 -23.76 11.99 0.15
CA ILE A 37 -24.82 11.16 0.75
C ILE A 37 -25.96 10.79 -0.22
N ASN A 38 -26.18 11.59 -1.27
CA ASN A 38 -27.19 11.36 -2.30
C ASN A 38 -26.70 10.49 -3.48
N ASP A 39 -25.38 10.38 -3.68
CA ASP A 39 -24.75 9.54 -4.71
C ASP A 39 -23.39 9.06 -4.21
N LEU A 40 -23.33 7.80 -3.77
CA LEU A 40 -22.12 7.19 -3.24
C LEU A 40 -21.18 6.64 -4.32
N SER A 41 -21.55 6.72 -5.60
CA SER A 41 -20.73 6.21 -6.72
C SER A 41 -19.29 6.73 -6.70
N PRO A 42 -19.03 8.03 -6.43
CA PRO A 42 -17.66 8.56 -6.34
C PRO A 42 -16.85 7.97 -5.19
N LEU A 43 -17.50 7.42 -4.16
CA LEU A 43 -16.84 6.85 -2.99
C LEU A 43 -16.51 5.37 -3.16
N VAL A 44 -17.03 4.69 -4.19
CA VAL A 44 -16.81 3.25 -4.40
C VAL A 44 -15.33 2.87 -4.37
N PRO A 45 -14.41 3.56 -5.08
CA PRO A 45 -12.98 3.22 -5.02
C PRO A 45 -12.38 3.39 -3.62
N VAL A 46 -12.82 4.40 -2.88
CA VAL A 46 -12.37 4.68 -1.51
C VAL A 46 -12.87 3.61 -0.55
N VAL A 47 -14.14 3.22 -0.67
CA VAL A 47 -14.75 2.14 0.12
C VAL A 47 -14.03 0.82 -0.11
N ILE A 48 -13.74 0.46 -1.37
CA ILE A 48 -12.98 -0.76 -1.70
C ILE A 48 -11.62 -0.75 -1.00
N ARG A 49 -10.86 0.35 -1.15
CA ARG A 49 -9.52 0.48 -0.55
C ARG A 49 -9.56 0.38 0.98
N ILE A 50 -10.56 0.98 1.64
CA ILE A 50 -10.72 0.90 3.09
C ILE A 50 -11.14 -0.52 3.51
N ALA A 51 -12.07 -1.15 2.80
CA ALA A 51 -12.53 -2.51 3.07
C ALA A 51 -11.37 -3.51 2.95
N GLU A 52 -10.46 -3.34 1.98
CA GLU A 52 -9.24 -4.15 1.86
C GLU A 52 -8.36 -4.02 3.10
N LYS A 53 -8.11 -2.79 3.58
CA LYS A 53 -7.33 -2.55 4.80
C LYS A 53 -8.02 -3.12 6.04
N HIS A 54 -9.34 -2.97 6.15
CA HIS A 54 -10.14 -3.56 7.22
C HIS A 54 -10.06 -5.08 7.23
N ALA A 55 -10.23 -5.71 6.06
CA ALA A 55 -10.12 -7.14 5.89
C ALA A 55 -8.76 -7.65 6.36
N ALA A 56 -7.68 -6.99 5.92
CA ALA A 56 -6.32 -7.34 6.28
C ALA A 56 -5.97 -7.11 7.76
N LEU A 57 -6.64 -6.15 8.41
CA LEU A 57 -6.51 -5.89 9.85
C LEU A 57 -7.37 -6.82 10.72
N GLY A 58 -8.31 -7.56 10.12
CA GLY A 58 -9.25 -8.42 10.84
C GLY A 58 -10.39 -7.66 11.50
N VAL A 59 -10.88 -6.58 10.88
CA VAL A 59 -12.06 -5.86 11.34
C VAL A 59 -13.30 -6.75 11.23
N LYS A 60 -14.17 -6.74 12.25
CA LYS A 60 -15.34 -7.61 12.31
C LYS A 60 -16.61 -6.79 12.48
N PRO A 61 -17.79 -7.33 12.14
CA PRO A 61 -19.06 -6.64 12.32
C PRO A 61 -19.26 -6.11 13.75
N GLU A 62 -18.84 -6.85 14.77
CA GLU A 62 -18.95 -6.42 16.17
C GLU A 62 -18.12 -5.16 16.50
N HIS A 63 -17.04 -4.89 15.77
CA HIS A 63 -16.23 -3.68 15.97
C HIS A 63 -16.99 -2.41 15.58
N TYR A 64 -17.92 -2.48 14.61
CA TYR A 64 -18.72 -1.33 14.19
C TYR A 64 -19.64 -0.84 15.30
N ALA A 65 -20.26 -1.74 16.07
CA ALA A 65 -21.08 -1.35 17.21
C ALA A 65 -20.26 -0.55 18.24
N THR A 66 -19.05 -1.03 18.57
CA THR A 66 -18.13 -0.33 19.48
C THR A 66 -17.73 1.04 18.95
N VAL A 67 -17.42 1.15 17.66
CA VAL A 67 -17.06 2.44 17.04
C VAL A 67 -18.26 3.39 17.06
N ALA A 68 -19.47 2.91 16.74
CA ALA A 68 -20.69 3.70 16.75
C ALA A 68 -20.94 4.36 18.12
N GLU A 69 -20.94 3.55 19.18
CA GLU A 69 -21.18 4.03 20.55
C GLU A 69 -20.19 5.12 20.95
N ASN A 70 -18.91 4.88 20.68
CA ASN A 70 -17.84 5.82 21.05
C ASN A 70 -17.86 7.08 20.18
N LEU A 71 -18.22 6.97 18.89
CA LEU A 71 -18.37 8.11 18.00
C LEU A 71 -19.54 9.00 18.44
N MET A 72 -20.70 8.41 18.72
CA MET A 72 -21.86 9.18 19.18
C MET A 72 -21.60 9.85 20.53
N GLN A 73 -20.92 9.17 21.45
CA GLN A 73 -20.50 9.78 22.72
C GLN A 73 -19.52 10.94 22.51
N ALA A 74 -18.55 10.79 21.59
CA ALA A 74 -17.60 11.84 21.25
C ALA A 74 -18.32 13.06 20.63
N LEU A 75 -19.22 12.85 19.67
CA LEU A 75 -20.04 13.90 19.07
C LEU A 75 -20.87 14.64 20.13
N LYS A 76 -21.54 13.90 21.03
CA LYS A 76 -22.30 14.49 22.15
C LYS A 76 -21.42 15.34 23.06
N THR A 77 -20.22 14.88 23.35
CA THR A 77 -19.28 15.61 24.21
C THR A 77 -18.79 16.90 23.55
N VAL A 78 -18.48 16.85 22.24
CA VAL A 78 -17.92 17.99 21.50
C VAL A 78 -18.98 19.02 21.14
N LEU A 79 -20.16 18.59 20.71
CA LEU A 79 -21.23 19.47 20.24
C LEU A 79 -22.17 19.92 21.36
N GLY A 80 -22.18 19.23 22.51
CA GLY A 80 -23.04 19.57 23.65
C GLY A 80 -24.51 19.67 23.24
N ASP A 81 -25.15 20.78 23.60
CA ASP A 81 -26.56 21.04 23.31
C ASP A 81 -26.89 21.15 21.81
N ALA A 82 -25.88 21.41 20.95
CA ALA A 82 -26.07 21.42 19.50
C ALA A 82 -26.30 20.01 18.93
N PHE A 83 -25.97 18.94 19.67
CA PHE A 83 -26.25 17.57 19.27
C PHE A 83 -27.67 17.16 19.67
N THR A 84 -28.67 17.78 19.04
CA THR A 84 -30.08 17.54 19.34
C THR A 84 -30.48 16.08 19.11
N PRO A 85 -31.59 15.59 19.69
CA PRO A 85 -32.06 14.23 19.45
C PRO A 85 -32.23 13.89 17.96
N GLU A 86 -32.72 14.85 17.16
CA GLU A 86 -32.88 14.68 15.72
C GLU A 86 -31.52 14.50 15.03
N LEU A 87 -30.52 15.31 15.41
CA LEU A 87 -29.16 15.20 14.87
C LEU A 87 -28.50 13.88 15.29
N GLN A 88 -28.69 13.45 16.54
CA GLN A 88 -28.24 12.15 17.03
C GLN A 88 -28.78 10.99 16.19
N THR A 89 -30.10 10.98 15.95
CA THR A 89 -30.74 9.95 15.11
C THR A 89 -30.21 9.98 13.68
N ALA A 90 -30.06 11.17 13.08
CA ALA A 90 -29.53 11.31 11.73
C ALA A 90 -28.11 10.75 11.59
N TRP A 91 -27.21 11.11 12.52
CA TRP A 91 -25.84 10.59 12.54
C TRP A 91 -25.78 9.09 12.77
N TYR A 92 -26.64 8.55 13.65
CA TYR A 92 -26.72 7.13 13.89
C TYR A 92 -27.14 6.34 12.65
N HIS A 93 -28.17 6.82 11.93
CA HIS A 93 -28.60 6.21 10.67
C HIS A 93 -27.54 6.32 9.58
N ALA A 94 -26.90 7.48 9.42
CA ALA A 94 -25.83 7.71 8.47
C ALA A 94 -24.63 6.78 8.72
N TYR A 95 -24.22 6.64 9.98
CA TYR A 95 -23.15 5.72 10.38
C TYR A 95 -23.46 4.29 9.96
N TRP A 96 -24.66 3.78 10.30
CA TRP A 96 -25.02 2.39 10.03
C TRP A 96 -25.26 2.11 8.54
N ALA A 97 -25.72 3.10 7.77
CA ALA A 97 -25.80 2.99 6.32
C ALA A 97 -24.42 2.74 5.70
N LEU A 98 -23.40 3.51 6.11
CA LEU A 98 -22.03 3.31 5.64
C LEU A 98 -21.40 2.03 6.21
N ALA A 99 -21.62 1.74 7.50
CA ALA A 99 -21.11 0.53 8.16
C ALA A 99 -21.59 -0.75 7.45
N LYS A 100 -22.85 -0.79 7.02
CA LYS A 100 -23.40 -1.93 6.29
C LYS A 100 -22.67 -2.18 4.96
N ILE A 101 -22.35 -1.12 4.21
CA ILE A 101 -21.59 -1.23 2.96
C ILE A 101 -20.21 -1.84 3.22
N PHE A 102 -19.52 -1.38 4.27
CA PHE A 102 -18.23 -1.93 4.64
C PHE A 102 -18.31 -3.39 5.09
N ILE A 103 -19.26 -3.71 5.96
CA ILE A 103 -19.46 -5.08 6.47
C ILE A 103 -19.71 -6.05 5.29
N GLU A 104 -20.51 -5.67 4.30
CA GLU A 104 -20.77 -6.48 3.11
C GLU A 104 -19.52 -6.62 2.23
N ALA A 105 -18.78 -5.53 2.00
CA ALA A 105 -17.54 -5.56 1.23
C ALA A 105 -16.46 -6.42 1.90
N GLU A 106 -16.30 -6.31 3.21
CA GLU A 106 -15.36 -7.10 4.02
C GLU A 106 -15.74 -8.57 4.05
N ALA A 107 -17.03 -8.89 4.21
CA ALA A 107 -17.51 -10.27 4.16
C ALA A 107 -17.16 -10.94 2.81
N ASN A 108 -17.28 -10.21 1.70
CA ASN A 108 -16.85 -10.71 0.40
C ASN A 108 -15.34 -10.98 0.36
N LEU A 109 -14.52 -10.05 0.85
CA LEU A 109 -13.06 -10.23 0.96
C LEU A 109 -12.68 -11.44 1.83
N TYR A 110 -13.36 -11.63 2.96
CA TYR A 110 -13.16 -12.78 3.83
C TYR A 110 -13.57 -14.12 3.20
N SER A 111 -14.55 -14.11 2.30
CA SER A 111 -15.00 -15.32 1.60
C SER A 111 -14.01 -15.78 0.52
N ILE A 112 -13.28 -14.84 -0.09
CA ILE A 112 -12.26 -15.14 -1.11
C ILE A 112 -10.86 -15.29 -0.53
N GLY A 113 -10.64 -14.82 0.71
CA GLY A 113 -9.41 -14.99 1.47
C GLY A 113 -9.16 -16.45 1.86
N HIS A 114 -7.90 -16.87 1.82
CA HIS A 114 -7.50 -18.27 2.05
C HIS A 114 -7.41 -18.65 3.52
N TRP A 115 -7.22 -17.65 4.36
CA TRP A 115 -7.35 -17.75 5.80
C TRP A 115 -7.89 -16.42 6.31
N GLN A 116 -8.46 -16.45 7.52
CA GLN A 116 -8.94 -15.25 8.19
C GLN A 116 -8.00 -14.92 9.36
N GLY A 117 -7.82 -13.63 9.61
CA GLY A 117 -6.88 -13.14 10.61
C GLY A 117 -5.43 -13.39 10.21
N TYR A 118 -4.62 -13.81 11.17
CA TYR A 118 -3.17 -13.93 11.00
C TYR A 118 -2.74 -15.39 11.08
N LYS A 119 -1.79 -15.77 10.21
CA LYS A 119 -1.10 -17.05 10.27
C LYS A 119 0.39 -16.84 10.48
N GLU A 120 1.01 -17.81 11.14
CA GLU A 120 2.45 -17.84 11.33
C GLU A 120 3.17 -18.27 10.04
N PHE A 121 4.13 -17.45 9.63
CA PHE A 121 5.09 -17.76 8.58
C PHE A 121 6.50 -17.76 9.17
N GLU A 122 7.36 -18.62 8.64
CA GLU A 122 8.78 -18.68 9.00
C GLU A 122 9.61 -17.90 7.98
N ILE A 123 10.54 -17.07 8.44
CA ILE A 123 11.51 -16.39 7.57
C ILE A 123 12.50 -17.42 7.05
N VAL A 124 12.53 -17.64 5.74
CA VAL A 124 13.44 -18.60 5.09
C VAL A 124 14.61 -17.92 4.38
N SER A 125 14.49 -16.63 4.10
CA SER A 125 15.56 -15.84 3.48
C SER A 125 15.49 -14.38 3.90
N ARG A 126 16.66 -13.76 4.02
CA ARG A 126 16.84 -12.32 4.20
C ARG A 126 17.94 -11.84 3.27
N ASN A 127 17.67 -10.78 2.52
CA ASN A 127 18.65 -10.09 1.70
C ASN A 127 18.66 -8.60 2.04
N ASP A 128 19.81 -8.04 2.42
CA ASP A 128 19.94 -6.61 2.69
C ASP A 128 20.21 -5.90 1.34
N GLU A 129 19.18 -5.22 0.82
CA GLU A 129 19.20 -4.55 -0.49
C GLU A 129 19.99 -3.22 -0.44
N SER A 130 19.97 -2.56 0.71
CA SER A 130 20.76 -1.36 1.05
C SER A 130 20.90 -1.23 2.57
N GLY A 131 21.53 -0.16 3.06
CA GLY A 131 21.71 0.07 4.51
C GLY A 131 20.41 0.18 5.33
N THR A 132 19.28 0.51 4.67
CA THR A 132 17.97 0.63 5.34
C THR A 132 16.88 -0.23 4.71
N ILE A 133 17.13 -0.95 3.63
CA ILE A 133 16.11 -1.74 2.93
C ILE A 133 16.54 -3.20 2.90
N SER A 134 15.66 -4.10 3.34
CA SER A 134 15.91 -5.55 3.30
C SER A 134 14.69 -6.30 2.76
N SER A 135 14.92 -7.32 1.95
CA SER A 135 13.92 -8.27 1.51
C SER A 135 13.85 -9.47 2.45
N PHE A 136 12.64 -9.92 2.74
CA PHE A 136 12.35 -11.08 3.57
C PHE A 136 11.47 -12.04 2.77
N GLU A 137 11.91 -13.29 2.65
CA GLU A 137 11.08 -14.37 2.10
C GLU A 137 10.58 -15.26 3.23
N PHE A 138 9.32 -15.66 3.16
CA PHE A 138 8.69 -16.40 4.24
C PHE A 138 7.65 -17.40 3.73
N VAL A 139 7.56 -18.54 4.43
CA VAL A 139 6.71 -19.70 4.08
C VAL A 139 5.73 -20.02 5.21
N PRO A 140 4.53 -20.58 4.93
CA PRO A 140 3.60 -20.98 5.99
C PRO A 140 4.26 -21.99 6.94
N LYS A 141 4.37 -21.64 8.22
CA LYS A 141 5.11 -22.45 9.21
C LYS A 141 4.48 -23.83 9.41
N ASP A 142 3.15 -23.90 9.38
CA ASP A 142 2.37 -25.14 9.51
C ASP A 142 2.13 -25.86 8.17
N LYS A 143 2.62 -25.31 7.05
CA LYS A 143 2.42 -25.80 5.66
C LYS A 143 0.96 -25.91 5.21
N SER A 144 -0.02 -25.49 6.02
CA SER A 144 -1.46 -25.67 5.75
C SER A 144 -2.00 -24.81 4.60
N GLN A 145 -1.23 -23.81 4.17
CA GLN A 145 -1.57 -22.89 3.09
C GLN A 145 -0.78 -23.20 1.81
N LEU A 146 -0.08 -24.33 1.75
CA LEU A 146 0.66 -24.74 0.55
C LEU A 146 -0.22 -25.61 -0.38
N PRO A 147 -0.19 -25.38 -1.71
CA PRO A 147 0.44 -24.24 -2.37
C PRO A 147 -0.29 -22.93 -2.04
N LEU A 148 0.47 -21.85 -1.89
CA LEU A 148 -0.05 -20.50 -1.71
C LEU A 148 -0.93 -20.17 -2.91
N LYS A 149 -2.15 -19.66 -2.67
CA LYS A 149 -3.00 -19.15 -3.75
C LYS A 149 -2.29 -17.98 -4.43
N LYS A 150 -2.39 -17.96 -5.76
CA LYS A 150 -2.02 -16.83 -6.60
C LYS A 150 -2.63 -15.52 -6.11
N TYR A 151 -1.75 -14.59 -5.73
CA TYR A 151 -2.09 -13.19 -5.53
C TYR A 151 -1.93 -12.41 -6.84
N LYS A 152 -2.60 -11.27 -6.94
CA LYS A 152 -2.45 -10.35 -8.07
C LYS A 152 -1.23 -9.44 -7.83
N PRO A 153 -0.35 -9.24 -8.83
CA PRO A 153 0.83 -8.42 -8.64
C PRO A 153 0.46 -6.98 -8.30
N GLY A 154 1.09 -6.44 -7.25
CA GLY A 154 0.76 -5.14 -6.65
C GLY A 154 -0.06 -5.23 -5.35
N GLN A 155 -0.64 -6.40 -5.02
CA GLN A 155 -1.26 -6.64 -3.72
C GLN A 155 -0.25 -6.58 -2.56
N PHE A 156 -0.77 -6.36 -1.35
CA PHE A 156 0.00 -6.34 -0.12
C PHE A 156 -0.49 -7.39 0.87
N VAL A 157 0.37 -7.72 1.82
CA VAL A 157 0.01 -8.47 3.04
C VAL A 157 0.11 -7.56 4.25
N THR A 158 -0.63 -7.89 5.31
CA THR A 158 -0.46 -7.22 6.61
C THR A 158 0.39 -8.07 7.51
N VAL A 159 1.51 -7.50 7.96
CA VAL A 159 2.37 -8.06 8.99
C VAL A 159 1.95 -7.52 10.34
N ARG A 160 1.89 -8.41 11.34
CA ARG A 160 1.64 -8.07 12.72
C ARG A 160 2.81 -8.49 13.61
N VAL A 161 3.20 -7.62 14.53
CA VAL A 161 4.29 -7.87 15.50
C VAL A 161 3.85 -7.48 16.90
N TRP A 162 4.27 -8.27 17.90
CA TRP A 162 4.07 -7.93 19.31
C TRP A 162 5.06 -6.85 19.75
N VAL A 163 4.57 -5.85 20.48
CA VAL A 163 5.37 -4.72 20.99
C VAL A 163 5.28 -4.71 22.51
N ASP A 164 6.34 -5.16 23.17
CA ASP A 164 6.38 -5.34 24.63
C ASP A 164 6.13 -4.02 25.37
N GLU A 165 6.70 -2.93 24.87
CA GLU A 165 6.55 -1.58 25.44
C GLU A 165 5.10 -1.08 25.37
N LEU A 166 4.33 -1.56 24.40
CA LEU A 166 2.92 -1.21 24.23
C LEU A 166 1.97 -2.26 24.82
N GLY A 167 2.45 -3.47 25.13
CA GLY A 167 1.64 -4.60 25.58
C GLY A 167 0.53 -4.99 24.59
N CYS A 168 0.76 -4.78 23.30
CA CYS A 168 -0.21 -5.10 22.24
C CYS A 168 0.49 -5.33 20.89
N TYR A 169 -0.24 -5.91 19.96
CA TYR A 169 0.21 -6.06 18.59
C TYR A 169 0.13 -4.75 17.80
N GLN A 170 1.04 -4.58 16.85
CA GLN A 170 1.02 -3.49 15.87
C GLN A 170 1.12 -4.06 14.44
N ASN A 171 0.34 -3.47 13.53
CA ASN A 171 0.18 -3.95 12.16
C ASN A 171 0.79 -2.98 11.15
N ARG A 172 1.38 -3.49 10.06
CA ARG A 172 1.75 -2.70 8.87
C ARG A 172 1.50 -3.50 7.59
N HIS A 173 1.11 -2.77 6.56
CA HIS A 173 0.96 -3.32 5.22
C HIS A 173 2.32 -3.29 4.51
N TYR A 174 2.66 -4.39 3.84
CA TYR A 174 3.83 -4.46 2.97
C TYR A 174 3.42 -5.10 1.64
N SER A 175 3.70 -4.42 0.54
CA SER A 175 3.48 -4.96 -0.79
C SER A 175 4.26 -6.26 -0.97
N LEU A 176 3.62 -7.25 -1.57
CA LEU A 176 4.34 -8.42 -2.05
C LEU A 176 5.27 -7.95 -3.16
N SER A 177 6.58 -8.18 -3.00
CA SER A 177 7.60 -7.50 -3.81
C SER A 177 8.16 -8.35 -4.94
N ASP A 178 7.56 -9.51 -5.24
CA ASP A 178 7.97 -10.40 -6.33
C ASP A 178 6.76 -10.88 -7.15
N ALA A 179 7.01 -11.63 -8.21
CA ALA A 179 5.97 -12.42 -8.86
C ALA A 179 5.47 -13.54 -7.93
N HIS A 180 4.26 -14.01 -8.17
CA HIS A 180 3.67 -15.09 -7.38
C HIS A 180 4.52 -16.37 -7.46
N GLN A 181 4.76 -16.97 -6.29
CA GLN A 181 5.38 -18.27 -6.09
C GLN A 181 4.46 -19.11 -5.19
N GLU A 182 4.38 -20.41 -5.47
CA GLU A 182 3.43 -21.32 -4.80
C GLU A 182 3.88 -21.70 -3.38
N ASP A 183 5.11 -21.43 -2.99
CA ASP A 183 5.71 -21.90 -1.74
C ASP A 183 6.08 -20.76 -0.77
N LYS A 184 6.29 -19.54 -1.27
CA LYS A 184 6.73 -18.41 -0.46
C LYS A 184 6.14 -17.07 -0.88
N TYR A 185 6.13 -16.15 0.07
CA TYR A 185 5.96 -14.72 -0.16
C TYR A 185 7.28 -13.98 0.01
N ARG A 186 7.42 -12.83 -0.65
CA ARG A 186 8.50 -11.87 -0.43
C ARG A 186 7.92 -10.50 -0.11
N VAL A 187 8.43 -9.86 0.93
CA VAL A 187 8.22 -8.42 1.18
C VAL A 187 9.58 -7.74 1.24
N THR A 188 9.63 -6.48 0.84
CA THR A 188 10.85 -5.66 0.93
C THR A 188 10.55 -4.44 1.78
N VAL A 189 11.26 -4.32 2.89
CA VAL A 189 10.93 -3.40 3.98
C VAL A 189 12.04 -2.38 4.14
N LYS A 190 11.67 -1.09 4.08
CA LYS A 190 12.53 0.00 4.53
C LYS A 190 12.40 0.16 6.04
N ARG A 191 13.53 0.21 6.74
CA ARG A 191 13.63 0.59 8.15
C ARG A 191 13.45 2.10 8.26
N GLU A 192 12.41 2.52 8.96
CA GLU A 192 12.23 3.93 9.30
C GLU A 192 13.02 4.23 10.58
N ASP A 193 14.25 4.72 10.44
CA ASP A 193 15.17 4.96 11.56
C ASP A 193 14.78 6.18 12.44
N GLY A 194 13.81 6.98 11.99
CA GLY A 194 13.47 8.25 12.63
C GLY A 194 14.42 9.38 12.19
N ALA A 195 14.05 10.61 12.53
CA ALA A 195 14.86 11.79 12.22
C ALA A 195 14.51 12.95 13.17
N GLY A 196 15.52 13.53 13.83
CA GLY A 196 15.30 14.58 14.83
C GLY A 196 14.40 14.08 15.96
N ASP A 197 13.28 14.78 16.19
CA ASP A 197 12.27 14.41 17.19
C ASP A 197 11.29 13.32 16.73
N ILE A 198 11.39 12.85 15.48
CA ILE A 198 10.55 11.78 14.95
C ILE A 198 11.17 10.43 15.36
N PRO A 199 10.46 9.61 16.17
CA PRO A 199 10.99 8.32 16.60
C PRO A 199 11.06 7.32 15.45
N ALA A 200 11.90 6.30 15.62
CA ALA A 200 11.97 5.17 14.70
C ALA A 200 10.62 4.43 14.56
N GLY A 201 10.37 3.88 13.38
CA GLY A 201 9.18 3.11 13.06
C GLY A 201 9.15 1.77 13.80
N ILE A 202 8.15 1.59 14.68
CA ILE A 202 8.02 0.42 15.56
C ILE A 202 8.05 -0.91 14.79
N VAL A 203 7.17 -1.05 13.79
CA VAL A 203 7.02 -2.33 13.07
C VAL A 203 8.15 -2.57 12.08
N SER A 204 8.61 -1.53 11.36
CA SER A 204 9.74 -1.66 10.44
C SER A 204 11.01 -2.08 11.15
N SER A 205 11.29 -1.52 12.34
CA SER A 205 12.45 -1.90 13.16
C SER A 205 12.34 -3.33 13.69
N LYS A 206 11.14 -3.76 14.12
CA LYS A 206 10.93 -5.15 14.55
C LYS A 206 11.08 -6.15 13.41
N VAL A 207 10.56 -5.85 12.22
CA VAL A 207 10.75 -6.71 11.03
C VAL A 207 12.23 -6.77 10.64
N HIS A 208 12.96 -5.65 10.68
CA HIS A 208 14.40 -5.61 10.44
C HIS A 208 15.24 -6.40 11.45
N ALA A 209 14.72 -6.64 12.65
CA ALA A 209 15.39 -7.45 13.66
C ALA A 209 15.23 -8.97 13.44
N LEU A 210 14.30 -9.39 12.57
CA LEU A 210 14.06 -10.80 12.29
C LEU A 210 15.23 -11.43 11.52
N LYS A 211 15.45 -12.71 11.81
CA LYS A 211 16.46 -13.59 11.22
C LYS A 211 15.79 -14.78 10.56
N VAL A 212 16.55 -15.49 9.72
CA VAL A 212 16.12 -16.78 9.17
C VAL A 212 15.81 -17.74 10.32
N GLY A 213 14.65 -18.42 10.24
CA GLY A 213 14.09 -19.28 11.28
C GLY A 213 13.13 -18.57 12.26
N ASP A 214 13.12 -17.23 12.28
CA ASP A 214 12.14 -16.50 13.11
C ASP A 214 10.74 -16.59 12.50
N THR A 215 9.72 -16.37 13.34
CA THR A 215 8.30 -16.38 12.95
C THR A 215 7.75 -14.96 12.82
N ILE A 216 6.89 -14.75 11.81
CA ILE A 216 6.14 -13.54 11.57
C ILE A 216 4.66 -13.86 11.36
N GLU A 217 3.76 -13.01 11.85
CA GLU A 217 2.32 -13.17 11.66
C GLU A 217 1.83 -12.36 10.45
N VAL A 218 1.13 -13.02 9.53
CA VAL A 218 0.74 -12.45 8.25
C VAL A 218 -0.74 -12.69 7.95
N ALA A 219 -1.44 -11.64 7.53
CA ALA A 219 -2.80 -11.72 6.99
C ALA A 219 -2.79 -11.99 5.48
N PHE A 220 -3.92 -12.45 4.95
CA PHE A 220 -4.01 -12.82 3.54
C PHE A 220 -3.80 -11.64 2.58
N PRO A 221 -3.28 -11.88 1.36
CA PRO A 221 -3.07 -10.82 0.38
C PRO A 221 -4.37 -10.14 -0.03
N VAL A 222 -4.37 -8.81 -0.05
CA VAL A 222 -5.46 -7.96 -0.53
C VAL A 222 -4.89 -6.74 -1.27
N GLY A 223 -5.76 -5.94 -1.87
CA GLY A 223 -5.37 -4.69 -2.53
C GLY A 223 -5.87 -4.60 -3.96
N SER A 224 -6.19 -3.38 -4.35
CA SER A 224 -6.79 -3.02 -5.64
C SER A 224 -5.79 -2.36 -6.60
N PHE A 225 -4.58 -2.01 -6.14
CA PHE A 225 -3.47 -1.60 -6.99
C PHE A 225 -2.88 -2.82 -7.71
N VAL A 226 -3.54 -3.27 -8.78
CA VAL A 226 -3.17 -4.49 -9.49
C VAL A 226 -3.32 -4.34 -10.99
N LEU A 227 -2.66 -5.23 -11.74
CA LEU A 227 -2.94 -5.37 -13.18
C LEU A 227 -4.36 -5.92 -13.42
N PRO A 228 -5.05 -5.44 -14.47
CA PRO A 228 -6.28 -6.07 -14.93
C PRO A 228 -6.02 -7.48 -15.45
N GLU A 229 -7.06 -8.32 -15.50
CA GLU A 229 -6.95 -9.69 -16.01
C GLU A 229 -6.58 -9.74 -17.49
N THR A 230 -7.13 -8.81 -18.27
CA THR A 230 -6.69 -8.58 -19.65
C THR A 230 -5.55 -7.57 -19.62
N LEU A 231 -4.33 -8.03 -19.89
CA LEU A 231 -3.14 -7.19 -19.83
C LEU A 231 -3.16 -6.13 -20.95
N PRO A 232 -2.75 -4.88 -20.66
CA PRO A 232 -2.57 -3.86 -21.69
C PRO A 232 -1.34 -4.18 -22.55
N LYS A 233 -1.13 -3.43 -23.64
CA LYS A 233 0.10 -3.54 -24.44
C LYS A 233 1.29 -2.86 -23.78
N ASN A 234 1.05 -1.76 -23.07
CA ASN A 234 2.08 -0.97 -22.40
C ASN A 234 1.71 -0.67 -20.96
N VAL A 235 2.71 -0.74 -20.08
CA VAL A 235 2.61 -0.39 -18.66
C VAL A 235 3.74 0.57 -18.31
N VAL A 236 3.43 1.65 -17.60
CA VAL A 236 4.42 2.61 -17.10
C VAL A 236 4.44 2.58 -15.58
N LEU A 237 5.60 2.28 -15.00
CA LEU A 237 5.80 2.04 -13.57
C LEU A 237 6.64 3.17 -12.97
N PHE A 238 6.02 4.02 -12.16
CA PHE A 238 6.67 5.11 -11.42
C PHE A 238 6.84 4.73 -9.96
N SER A 239 8.10 4.70 -9.50
CA SER A 239 8.45 4.29 -8.15
C SER A 239 9.26 5.38 -7.45
N GLY A 240 8.81 5.84 -6.27
CA GLY A 240 9.57 6.72 -5.40
C GLY A 240 10.06 5.98 -4.15
N GLY A 241 11.38 5.85 -3.97
CA GLY A 241 11.97 5.12 -2.85
C GLY A 241 11.46 3.68 -2.74
N VAL A 242 11.03 3.26 -1.54
CA VAL A 242 10.48 1.91 -1.29
C VAL A 242 9.11 1.65 -1.95
N GLY A 243 8.50 2.67 -2.57
CA GLY A 243 7.35 2.53 -3.48
C GLY A 243 7.64 1.66 -4.71
N ILE A 244 8.89 1.28 -4.93
CA ILE A 244 9.31 0.26 -5.90
C ILE A 244 8.62 -1.09 -5.73
N THR A 245 8.23 -1.46 -4.51
CA THR A 245 7.85 -2.84 -4.16
C THR A 245 6.65 -3.41 -4.91
N PRO A 246 5.47 -2.76 -4.99
CA PRO A 246 4.37 -3.30 -5.79
C PRO A 246 4.69 -3.29 -7.30
N ASN A 247 5.43 -2.28 -7.78
CA ASN A 247 5.86 -2.19 -9.16
C ASN A 247 6.87 -3.30 -9.54
N LEU A 248 7.72 -3.73 -8.61
CA LEU A 248 8.62 -4.87 -8.81
C LEU A 248 7.85 -6.18 -8.95
N SER A 249 6.77 -6.36 -8.18
CA SER A 249 5.86 -7.50 -8.35
C SER A 249 5.18 -7.51 -9.72
N ILE A 250 4.72 -6.34 -10.17
CA ILE A 250 4.16 -6.15 -11.52
C ILE A 250 5.21 -6.48 -12.58
N LEU A 251 6.40 -5.86 -12.52
CA LEU A 251 7.50 -6.07 -13.47
C LEU A 251 7.88 -7.56 -13.56
N ASN A 252 8.12 -8.20 -12.42
CA ASN A 252 8.53 -9.60 -12.40
C ASN A 252 7.44 -10.53 -12.93
N THR A 253 6.16 -10.21 -12.71
CA THR A 253 5.05 -11.01 -13.23
C THR A 253 4.92 -10.89 -14.74
N VAL A 254 4.94 -9.66 -15.28
CA VAL A 254 4.71 -9.46 -16.72
C VAL A 254 5.89 -9.91 -17.58
N THR A 255 7.09 -9.97 -17.01
CA THR A 255 8.30 -10.41 -17.71
C THR A 255 8.53 -11.93 -17.69
N GLN A 256 7.69 -12.70 -16.98
CA GLN A 256 7.74 -14.17 -17.01
C GLN A 256 7.31 -14.76 -18.36
N THR A 257 6.48 -14.04 -19.12
CA THR A 257 5.95 -14.50 -20.41
C THR A 257 6.42 -13.60 -21.54
N ALA A 258 6.79 -14.20 -22.68
CA ALA A 258 7.21 -13.44 -23.86
C ALA A 258 6.12 -12.50 -24.40
N ASP A 259 4.85 -12.80 -24.15
CA ASP A 259 3.68 -12.03 -24.61
C ASP A 259 3.23 -10.95 -23.62
N GLY A 260 3.99 -10.70 -22.55
CA GLY A 260 3.71 -9.62 -21.60
C GLY A 260 3.80 -8.23 -22.23
N PRO A 261 3.20 -7.21 -21.57
CA PRO A 261 3.29 -5.81 -21.97
C PRO A 261 4.74 -5.34 -22.11
N ALA A 262 4.94 -4.32 -22.94
CA ALA A 262 6.13 -3.49 -22.82
C ALA A 262 6.04 -2.64 -21.54
N VAL A 263 7.18 -2.47 -20.87
CA VAL A 263 7.28 -1.82 -19.57
C VAL A 263 8.26 -0.65 -19.63
N SER A 264 7.78 0.53 -19.22
CA SER A 264 8.64 1.67 -18.91
C SER A 264 8.79 1.77 -17.39
N TRP A 265 10.01 1.55 -16.90
CA TRP A 265 10.37 1.56 -15.48
C TRP A 265 11.04 2.87 -15.12
N ILE A 266 10.45 3.64 -14.19
CA ILE A 266 10.95 4.94 -13.79
C ILE A 266 11.08 4.96 -12.26
N GLN A 267 12.32 4.97 -11.78
CA GLN A 267 12.65 4.91 -10.36
C GLN A 267 13.30 6.20 -9.87
N ALA A 268 12.72 6.82 -8.85
CA ALA A 268 13.25 8.01 -8.19
C ALA A 268 13.72 7.66 -6.78
N VAL A 269 14.99 7.93 -6.49
CA VAL A 269 15.63 7.67 -5.19
C VAL A 269 16.56 8.83 -4.82
N ARG A 270 17.05 8.86 -3.58
CA ARG A 270 17.93 9.93 -3.13
C ARG A 270 19.29 9.90 -3.81
N ASN A 271 19.89 8.73 -3.84
CA ASN A 271 21.26 8.52 -4.26
C ASN A 271 21.44 7.07 -4.77
N PRO A 272 22.62 6.71 -5.32
CA PRO A 272 22.87 5.36 -5.82
C PRO A 272 22.74 4.26 -4.77
N GLU A 273 22.99 4.54 -3.49
CA GLU A 273 22.88 3.55 -2.40
C GLU A 273 21.44 3.12 -2.16
N GLU A 274 20.47 3.99 -2.45
CA GLU A 274 19.04 3.69 -2.37
C GLU A 274 18.44 3.11 -3.66
N HIS A 275 19.23 3.00 -4.73
CA HIS A 275 18.81 2.38 -6.00
C HIS A 275 18.81 0.84 -5.90
N VAL A 276 17.98 0.33 -4.99
CA VAL A 276 17.78 -1.11 -4.81
C VAL A 276 17.21 -1.76 -6.07
N PHE A 277 17.55 -3.05 -6.27
CA PHE A 277 17.18 -3.87 -7.43
C PHE A 277 17.72 -3.43 -8.80
N LYS A 278 18.65 -2.46 -8.88
CA LYS A 278 19.24 -2.01 -10.14
C LYS A 278 19.73 -3.16 -11.03
N THR A 279 20.58 -4.04 -10.49
CA THR A 279 21.14 -5.19 -11.23
C THR A 279 20.05 -6.13 -11.76
N HIS A 280 18.98 -6.35 -10.99
CA HIS A 280 17.86 -7.18 -11.41
C HIS A 280 17.11 -6.55 -12.59
N VAL A 281 16.82 -5.25 -12.51
CA VAL A 281 16.15 -4.51 -13.59
C VAL A 281 17.03 -4.43 -14.85
N ASP A 282 18.33 -4.15 -14.71
CA ASP A 282 19.27 -4.11 -15.84
C ASP A 282 19.31 -5.47 -16.59
N ASN A 283 19.28 -6.58 -15.84
CA ASN A 283 19.22 -7.92 -16.42
C ASN A 283 17.92 -8.17 -17.19
N LEU A 284 16.78 -7.66 -16.71
CA LEU A 284 15.50 -7.74 -17.42
C LEU A 284 15.52 -6.88 -18.69
N VAL A 285 16.03 -5.64 -18.61
CA VAL A 285 16.21 -4.75 -19.77
C VAL A 285 17.02 -5.45 -20.86
N ALA A 286 18.20 -5.99 -20.52
CA ALA A 286 19.08 -6.67 -21.46
C ALA A 286 18.43 -7.89 -22.16
N LYS A 287 17.59 -8.65 -21.43
CA LYS A 287 16.90 -9.83 -21.98
C LYS A 287 15.63 -9.50 -22.77
N SER A 288 15.03 -8.35 -22.51
CA SER A 288 13.69 -7.98 -23.02
C SER A 288 13.63 -7.64 -24.51
N LYS A 289 14.78 -7.47 -25.18
CA LYS A 289 14.88 -7.00 -26.57
C LYS A 289 14.11 -5.67 -26.81
N GLY A 290 14.20 -4.75 -25.85
CA GLY A 290 13.56 -3.43 -25.90
C GLY A 290 12.14 -3.38 -25.34
N LYS A 291 11.56 -4.51 -24.91
CA LYS A 291 10.26 -4.52 -24.22
C LYS A 291 10.31 -3.87 -22.84
N VAL A 292 11.43 -3.91 -22.15
CA VAL A 292 11.62 -3.25 -20.85
C VAL A 292 12.64 -2.14 -21.03
N GLN A 293 12.26 -0.93 -20.64
CA GLN A 293 13.13 0.25 -20.61
C GLN A 293 13.17 0.78 -19.19
N ALA A 294 14.34 1.23 -18.73
CA ALA A 294 14.52 1.70 -17.36
C ALA A 294 15.18 3.08 -17.31
N GLN A 295 14.69 3.92 -16.41
CA GLN A 295 15.26 5.22 -16.07
C GLN A 295 15.33 5.38 -14.55
N ALA A 296 16.40 6.00 -14.07
CA ALA A 296 16.60 6.30 -12.67
C ALA A 296 16.86 7.80 -12.45
N TYR A 297 16.33 8.34 -11.36
CA TYR A 297 16.43 9.75 -10.99
C TYR A 297 17.00 9.87 -9.57
N TYR A 298 18.10 10.60 -9.40
CA TYR A 298 18.77 10.82 -8.12
C TYR A 298 18.71 12.29 -7.71
N ASN A 299 18.05 12.62 -6.59
CA ASN A 299 17.82 14.02 -6.19
C ASN A 299 18.80 14.56 -5.11
N GLU A 300 19.64 13.71 -4.51
CA GLU A 300 20.65 14.07 -3.50
C GLU A 300 22.07 13.67 -3.95
N VAL A 301 22.47 14.14 -5.14
CA VAL A 301 23.80 13.90 -5.72
C VAL A 301 24.34 15.14 -6.45
N ASP A 302 25.66 15.28 -6.51
CA ASP A 302 26.31 16.38 -7.23
C ASP A 302 26.31 16.15 -8.75
N SER A 303 26.51 14.91 -9.19
CA SER A 303 26.49 14.50 -10.59
C SER A 303 25.91 13.09 -10.74
N VAL A 304 25.56 12.72 -11.96
CA VAL A 304 25.15 11.36 -12.33
C VAL A 304 25.96 10.89 -13.53
N GLU A 305 26.22 9.59 -13.57
CA GLU A 305 26.89 8.91 -14.68
C GLU A 305 26.09 7.68 -15.08
N GLY A 306 26.16 7.30 -16.36
CA GLY A 306 25.48 6.13 -16.91
C GLY A 306 24.25 6.47 -17.74
N GLU A 307 23.98 5.64 -18.73
CA GLU A 307 22.80 5.75 -19.59
C GLU A 307 21.53 5.51 -18.78
N GLY A 308 20.49 6.32 -19.03
CA GLY A 308 19.21 6.23 -18.33
C GLY A 308 19.23 6.73 -16.87
N ILE A 309 20.32 7.35 -16.41
CA ILE A 309 20.41 7.94 -15.06
C ILE A 309 20.39 9.46 -15.16
N TYR A 310 19.50 10.08 -14.39
CA TYR A 310 19.23 11.51 -14.42
C TYR A 310 19.37 12.13 -13.02
N LYS A 311 19.83 13.38 -12.98
CA LYS A 311 19.91 14.17 -11.74
C LYS A 311 18.59 14.90 -11.48
N GLY A 312 18.16 14.91 -10.22
CA GLY A 312 17.00 15.64 -9.73
C GLY A 312 15.75 14.78 -9.57
N PHE A 313 14.62 15.45 -9.41
CA PHE A 313 13.31 14.79 -9.35
C PHE A 313 12.83 14.39 -10.75
N VAL A 314 11.94 13.40 -10.82
CA VAL A 314 11.23 13.05 -12.06
C VAL A 314 10.41 14.24 -12.54
N ASP A 315 10.66 14.67 -13.77
CA ASP A 315 9.90 15.72 -14.45
C ASP A 315 9.16 15.08 -15.63
N VAL A 316 7.89 14.77 -15.43
CA VAL A 316 7.05 14.08 -16.43
C VAL A 316 6.94 14.88 -17.73
N ALA A 317 7.09 16.21 -17.69
CA ALA A 317 7.04 17.04 -18.88
C ALA A 317 8.28 16.84 -19.79
N LYS A 318 9.39 16.36 -19.22
CA LYS A 318 10.64 16.08 -19.95
C LYS A 318 10.74 14.62 -20.43
N LEU A 319 9.86 13.74 -19.97
CA LEU A 319 9.82 12.36 -20.44
C LEU A 319 9.30 12.31 -21.89
N SER A 320 9.97 11.50 -22.72
CA SER A 320 9.57 11.28 -24.11
C SER A 320 8.18 10.65 -24.19
N GLU A 321 7.51 10.83 -25.34
CA GLU A 321 6.20 10.23 -25.56
C GLU A 321 6.24 8.69 -25.51
N ASP A 322 7.34 8.10 -25.99
CA ASP A 322 7.58 6.66 -25.94
C ASP A 322 7.77 6.16 -24.51
N ALA A 323 8.56 6.86 -23.69
CA ALA A 323 8.76 6.49 -22.29
C ALA A 323 7.46 6.55 -21.48
N LEU A 324 6.51 7.38 -21.91
CA LEU A 324 5.18 7.51 -21.33
C LEU A 324 4.11 6.69 -22.06
N ALA A 325 4.46 5.98 -23.14
CA ALA A 325 3.54 5.26 -24.01
C ALA A 325 2.31 6.09 -24.45
N LEU A 326 2.47 7.40 -24.72
CA LEU A 326 1.32 8.30 -24.99
C LEU A 326 0.57 8.00 -26.31
N SER A 327 1.23 7.29 -27.21
CA SER A 327 0.64 6.80 -28.46
C SER A 327 -0.35 5.64 -28.21
N ASP A 328 -0.21 4.91 -27.11
CA ASP A 328 -1.12 3.86 -26.69
C ASP A 328 -2.21 4.41 -25.74
N LYS A 329 -3.45 4.44 -26.23
CA LYS A 329 -4.58 4.95 -25.45
C LYS A 329 -5.04 4.00 -24.35
N GLU A 330 -4.61 2.75 -24.40
CA GLU A 330 -4.90 1.72 -23.40
C GLU A 330 -3.74 1.52 -22.40
N ALA A 331 -2.65 2.30 -22.52
CA ALA A 331 -1.55 2.22 -21.58
C ALA A 331 -2.00 2.55 -20.15
N LEU A 332 -1.53 1.75 -19.19
CA LEU A 332 -1.81 1.92 -17.77
C LEU A 332 -0.57 2.40 -17.01
N TYR A 333 -0.80 3.31 -16.06
CA TYR A 333 0.25 3.94 -15.26
C TYR A 333 0.08 3.51 -13.81
N TYR A 334 1.17 3.07 -13.18
CA TYR A 334 1.20 2.63 -11.79
C TYR A 334 2.21 3.47 -11.02
N VAL A 335 1.72 4.27 -10.08
CA VAL A 335 2.52 5.25 -9.34
C VAL A 335 2.49 4.91 -7.86
N CYS A 336 3.66 4.69 -7.27
CA CYS A 336 3.78 4.40 -5.85
C CYS A 336 5.02 5.07 -5.27
N GLY A 337 4.86 5.74 -4.12
CA GLY A 337 5.94 6.48 -3.45
C GLY A 337 5.39 7.48 -2.43
N PRO A 338 6.21 8.44 -1.96
CA PRO A 338 5.74 9.49 -1.06
C PRO A 338 4.64 10.37 -1.69
N GLY A 339 3.70 10.88 -0.89
CA GLY A 339 2.61 11.76 -1.35
C GLY A 339 3.03 12.86 -2.35
N PRO A 340 4.09 13.66 -2.08
CA PRO A 340 4.55 14.69 -3.01
C PRO A 340 5.00 14.14 -4.38
N PHE A 341 5.65 12.97 -4.40
CA PHE A 341 6.07 12.30 -5.64
C PHE A 341 4.85 11.85 -6.45
N MET A 342 3.91 11.15 -5.81
CA MET A 342 2.71 10.64 -6.47
C MET A 342 1.87 11.79 -7.04
N HIS A 343 1.70 12.88 -6.28
CA HIS A 343 0.99 14.07 -6.73
C HIS A 343 1.68 14.73 -7.95
N ALA A 344 3.00 14.89 -7.91
CA ALA A 344 3.76 15.48 -9.01
C ALA A 344 3.66 14.63 -10.30
N VAL A 345 3.79 13.31 -10.18
CA VAL A 345 3.67 12.40 -11.32
C VAL A 345 2.24 12.41 -11.87
N LYS A 346 1.21 12.28 -11.02
CA LYS A 346 -0.20 12.34 -11.44
C LYS A 346 -0.49 13.63 -12.20
N LYS A 347 -0.12 14.78 -11.63
CA LYS A 347 -0.30 16.10 -12.25
C LYS A 347 0.40 16.18 -13.61
N GLY A 348 1.63 15.67 -13.70
CA GLY A 348 2.40 15.62 -14.94
C GLY A 348 1.74 14.77 -16.02
N LEU A 349 1.24 13.58 -15.67
CA LEU A 349 0.53 12.68 -16.59
C LEU A 349 -0.76 13.33 -17.12
N LEU A 350 -1.56 13.94 -16.24
CA LEU A 350 -2.77 14.67 -16.63
C LEU A 350 -2.44 15.84 -17.58
N ALA A 351 -1.39 16.60 -17.29
CA ALA A 351 -0.93 17.69 -18.15
C ALA A 351 -0.43 17.20 -19.53
N ARG A 352 -0.01 15.94 -19.63
CA ARG A 352 0.38 15.27 -20.88
C ARG A 352 -0.80 14.57 -21.58
N GLY A 353 -2.02 14.75 -21.08
CA GLY A 353 -3.24 14.22 -21.69
C GLY A 353 -3.55 12.75 -21.36
N VAL A 354 -2.94 12.20 -20.31
CA VAL A 354 -3.32 10.88 -19.79
C VAL A 354 -4.66 10.99 -19.07
N ASP A 355 -5.54 10.02 -19.30
CA ASP A 355 -6.84 9.95 -18.63
C ASP A 355 -6.63 9.54 -17.17
N GLU A 356 -7.30 10.21 -16.23
CA GLU A 356 -7.20 9.91 -14.79
C GLU A 356 -7.56 8.46 -14.47
N ALA A 357 -8.51 7.86 -15.20
CA ALA A 357 -8.92 6.47 -15.01
C ALA A 357 -7.81 5.45 -15.33
N ARG A 358 -6.75 5.86 -16.04
CA ARG A 358 -5.59 5.02 -16.38
C ARG A 358 -4.42 5.21 -15.40
N ILE A 359 -4.54 6.13 -14.44
CA ILE A 359 -3.50 6.42 -13.45
C ILE A 359 -3.86 5.74 -12.12
N ASN A 360 -3.18 4.64 -11.84
CA ASN A 360 -3.32 3.88 -10.61
C ASN A 360 -2.30 4.39 -9.59
N ILE A 361 -2.77 4.68 -8.37
CA ILE A 361 -1.93 5.20 -7.29
C ILE A 361 -2.14 4.35 -6.03
N GLU A 362 -1.03 3.94 -5.41
CA GLU A 362 -1.03 3.29 -4.10
C GLU A 362 -0.17 4.07 -3.11
N ALA A 363 -0.76 4.35 -1.95
CA ALA A 363 -0.15 5.17 -0.92
C ALA A 363 0.14 4.35 0.34
N PHE A 364 1.31 4.58 0.95
CA PHE A 364 1.76 3.79 2.10
C PHE A 364 1.34 4.38 3.45
N HIS A 365 0.89 5.64 3.47
CA HIS A 365 0.35 6.27 4.68
C HIS A 365 -1.14 6.61 4.55
N ALA A 366 -1.85 6.63 5.68
CA ALA A 366 -3.24 7.09 5.72
C ALA A 366 -3.32 8.60 5.45
N GLY A 367 -4.29 9.02 4.64
CA GLY A 367 -4.50 10.44 4.29
C GLY A 367 -3.65 10.94 3.11
N GLU A 368 -2.83 10.08 2.50
CA GLU A 368 -2.17 10.38 1.23
C GLU A 368 -3.16 10.24 0.03
N PRO A 369 -2.96 11.04 -1.04
CA PRO A 369 -3.92 11.21 -2.14
C PRO A 369 -4.18 9.97 -3.01
#